data_AF-A0A1A8RZV5-F1
#
_entry.id   AF-A0A1A8RZV5-F1
#
_cell.length_a   1.000
_cell.length_b   1.000
_cell.length_c   1.000
_cell.angle_alpha   90.00
_cell.angle_beta   90.00
_cell.angle_gamma   90.00
#
_symmetry.space_group_name_H-M   'P 1'
#
loop_
_entity.id
_entity.type
_entity.pdbx_description
1 polymer ?
#
loop_
_entity_poly.entity_id
_entity_poly.type
_entity_poly.pdbx_seq_one_letter_code
_entity_poly.pdbx_strand_id
1 'polypeptide(L)'
;FIPLGYASTVFTITDQIPFRISLSQVNDVNQNGQNFIQNQAIAFTITLHDPSQYLTGADISFSWDFGDTSGTLISRERSVTHTYLSVGTFKPQVVLMASIPNTCSDPAVVPIDASAAPAVVVTASTPAAVPAALAEGGDAVALDIPASDA
;
A
#
# COMPACT_ATOMS: atom_id res chain seq x y z
N PHE A 1 -17.53 3.04 -34.07
CA PHE A 1 -17.44 3.37 -32.63
C PHE A 1 -15.97 3.63 -32.32
N ILE A 2 -15.62 4.80 -31.78
CA ILE A 2 -14.22 5.18 -31.51
C ILE A 2 -14.11 5.55 -30.03
N PRO A 3 -13.23 4.92 -29.23
CA PRO A 3 -13.11 5.23 -27.80
C PRO A 3 -12.46 6.61 -27.59
N LEU A 4 -13.04 7.43 -26.70
CA LEU A 4 -12.68 8.84 -26.47
C LEU A 4 -11.66 9.08 -25.33
N GLY A 5 -10.92 8.06 -24.89
CA GLY A 5 -9.79 8.27 -23.98
C GLY A 5 -9.39 7.04 -23.17
N TYR A 6 -8.11 7.01 -22.78
CA TYR A 6 -7.57 6.09 -21.78
C TYR A 6 -7.28 6.88 -20.51
N ALA A 7 -7.78 6.41 -19.37
CA ALA A 7 -7.36 6.89 -18.05
C ALA A 7 -6.49 5.81 -17.40
N SER A 8 -5.27 6.18 -17.00
CA SER A 8 -4.36 5.32 -16.25
C SER A 8 -3.95 6.06 -14.98
N THR A 9 -4.14 5.43 -13.83
CA THR A 9 -3.68 5.94 -12.54
C THR A 9 -2.73 4.92 -11.92
N VAL A 10 -1.52 5.36 -11.58
CA VAL A 10 -0.56 4.57 -10.83
C VAL A 10 -0.69 4.93 -9.36
N PHE A 11 -0.91 3.94 -8.50
CA PHE A 11 -0.86 4.09 -7.04
C PHE A 11 0.39 3.38 -6.53
N THR A 12 1.19 4.08 -5.73
CA THR A 12 2.31 3.48 -5.00
C THR A 12 1.92 3.37 -3.53
N ILE A 13 1.73 2.14 -3.05
CA ILE A 13 1.58 1.86 -1.62
C ILE A 13 2.99 1.67 -1.07
N THR A 14 3.49 2.65 -0.31
CA THR A 14 4.70 2.47 0.50
C THR A 14 4.29 1.73 1.77
N ASP A 15 4.68 0.47 1.90
CA ASP A 15 4.49 -0.29 3.13
C ASP A 15 5.36 0.35 4.23
N GLN A 16 4.76 1.13 5.11
CA GLN A 16 5.39 1.62 6.32
C GLN A 16 4.85 0.78 7.48
N ILE A 17 5.74 0.28 8.33
CA ILE A 17 5.37 -0.50 9.52
C ILE A 17 5.57 0.39 10.74
N PRO A 18 4.56 1.20 11.11
CA PRO A 18 4.65 2.02 12.31
C PRO A 18 4.73 1.13 13.55
N PHE A 19 5.42 1.62 14.56
CA PHE A 19 5.48 1.01 15.88
C PHE A 19 5.21 2.05 16.96
N ARG A 20 4.79 1.57 18.12
CA ARG A 20 4.57 2.37 19.32
C ARG A 20 5.33 1.78 20.50
N ILE A 21 5.70 2.63 21.43
CA ILE A 21 6.30 2.25 22.71
C ILE A 21 5.31 2.58 23.82
N SER A 22 5.03 1.62 24.69
CA SER A 22 4.27 1.83 25.92
C SER A 22 5.18 1.67 27.13
N LEU A 23 5.10 2.60 28.07
CA LEU A 23 5.85 2.58 29.32
C LEU A 23 4.91 2.21 30.47
N SER A 24 5.36 1.37 31.39
CA SER A 24 4.63 1.03 32.61
C SER A 24 5.60 0.83 33.76
N GLN A 25 5.35 1.47 34.90
CA GLN A 25 6.15 1.28 36.11
C GLN A 25 5.41 0.43 37.14
N VAL A 26 6.15 -0.42 37.86
CA VAL A 26 5.57 -1.19 38.96
C VAL A 26 5.18 -0.24 40.09
N ASN A 27 3.93 -0.34 40.59
CA ASN A 27 3.35 0.61 41.54
C ASN A 27 3.18 2.04 40.99
N ASP A 28 2.91 2.17 39.70
CA ASP A 28 2.57 3.46 39.10
C ASP A 28 1.32 4.05 39.77
N VAL A 29 1.54 5.04 40.64
CA VAL A 29 0.49 5.79 41.34
C VAL A 29 -0.18 6.78 40.39
N ASN A 30 0.44 7.09 39.25
CA ASN A 30 0.03 8.12 38.30
C ASN A 30 -0.12 7.53 36.88
N GLN A 31 -0.93 6.49 36.71
CA GLN A 31 -1.18 5.76 35.46
C GLN A 31 -1.60 6.62 34.24
N ASN A 32 -1.84 7.93 34.45
CA ASN A 32 -2.24 8.90 33.43
C ASN A 32 -1.21 10.03 33.21
N GLY A 33 -0.05 10.00 33.88
CA GLY A 33 1.00 11.02 33.78
C GLY A 33 2.33 10.44 33.30
N GLN A 34 3.12 11.22 32.57
CA GLN A 34 4.48 10.83 32.16
C GLN A 34 5.52 10.98 33.29
N ASN A 35 5.08 10.82 34.54
CA ASN A 35 5.90 11.04 35.73
C ASN A 35 6.19 9.69 36.39
N PHE A 36 7.42 9.23 36.27
CA PHE A 36 7.88 7.97 36.85
C PHE A 36 8.65 8.21 38.16
N ILE A 37 8.55 7.25 39.07
CA ILE A 37 9.25 7.22 40.36
C ILE A 37 10.71 6.80 40.14
N GLN A 38 11.64 7.50 40.77
CA GLN A 38 13.06 7.13 40.74
C GLN A 38 13.30 5.75 41.36
N ASN A 39 14.33 5.03 40.89
CA ASN A 39 14.76 3.76 41.47
C ASN A 39 13.69 2.64 41.45
N GLN A 40 12.78 2.72 40.50
CA GLN A 40 11.82 1.66 40.20
C GLN A 40 11.91 1.28 38.73
N ALA A 41 11.80 -0.03 38.47
CA ALA A 41 11.87 -0.56 37.12
C ALA A 41 10.67 -0.08 36.29
N ILE A 42 10.98 0.49 35.13
CA ILE A 42 10.01 0.86 34.10
C ILE A 42 10.13 -0.17 32.98
N ALA A 43 9.01 -0.79 32.63
CA ALA A 43 8.91 -1.66 31.48
C ALA A 43 8.66 -0.83 30.22
N PHE A 44 9.46 -1.08 29.18
CA PHE A 44 9.34 -0.50 27.85
C PHE A 44 8.89 -1.59 26.89
N THR A 45 7.70 -1.47 26.33
CA THR A 45 7.12 -2.50 25.46
C THR A 45 6.86 -1.92 24.07
N ILE A 46 7.34 -2.61 23.04
CA ILE A 46 7.12 -2.27 21.63
C ILE A 46 5.90 -3.01 21.11
N THR A 47 5.01 -2.27 20.46
CA THR A 47 3.99 -2.87 19.61
C THR A 47 4.18 -2.46 18.16
N LEU A 48 4.37 -3.45 17.29
CA LEU A 48 4.46 -3.30 15.85
C LEU A 48 3.07 -3.34 15.23
N HIS A 49 2.80 -2.47 14.26
CA HIS A 49 1.58 -2.50 13.47
C HIS A 49 1.93 -2.98 12.05
N ASP A 50 1.96 -4.30 11.88
CA ASP A 50 2.32 -4.99 10.63
C ASP A 50 1.15 -5.82 10.09
N PRO A 51 0.11 -5.19 9.51
CA PRO A 51 -1.03 -5.89 8.92
C PRO A 51 -0.68 -6.62 7.62
N SER A 52 0.38 -6.20 6.90
CA SER A 52 0.87 -6.87 5.69
C SER A 52 1.64 -8.15 6.00
N GLN A 53 2.00 -8.37 7.27
CA GLN A 53 2.82 -9.48 7.74
C GLN A 53 4.24 -9.48 7.18
N TYR A 54 4.74 -8.32 6.77
CA TYR A 54 6.05 -8.18 6.12
C TYR A 54 7.22 -8.57 7.02
N LEU A 55 7.07 -8.43 8.35
CA LEU A 55 8.08 -8.84 9.33
C LEU A 55 7.96 -10.32 9.73
N THR A 56 7.08 -11.10 9.08
CA THR A 56 6.93 -12.52 9.38
C THR A 56 8.20 -13.28 9.02
N GLY A 57 8.76 -14.00 10.01
CA GLY A 57 10.03 -14.71 9.84
C GLY A 57 11.26 -13.80 9.79
N ALA A 58 11.09 -12.48 9.97
CA ALA A 58 12.21 -11.57 10.08
C ALA A 58 12.97 -11.77 11.41
N ASP A 59 14.29 -11.65 11.34
CA ASP A 59 15.14 -11.59 12.52
C ASP A 59 15.14 -10.15 13.07
N ILE A 60 14.43 -9.91 14.17
CA ILE A 60 14.25 -8.56 14.74
C ILE A 60 15.15 -8.37 15.96
N SER A 61 15.85 -7.23 16.01
CA SER A 61 16.58 -6.75 17.18
C SER A 61 16.24 -5.30 17.50
N PHE A 62 16.37 -4.95 18.77
CA PHE A 62 16.09 -3.63 19.31
C PHE A 62 17.35 -3.09 19.98
N SER A 63 17.75 -1.88 19.59
CA SER A 63 18.83 -1.12 20.23
C SER A 63 18.22 0.04 21.00
N TRP A 64 18.31 -0.03 22.33
CA TRP A 64 17.71 0.92 23.26
C TRP A 64 18.77 1.86 23.82
N ASP A 65 18.48 3.16 23.78
CA ASP A 65 19.19 4.19 24.55
C ASP A 65 18.18 4.84 25.49
N PHE A 66 18.41 4.74 26.80
CA PHE A 66 17.48 5.26 27.80
C PHE A 66 17.65 6.76 28.07
N GLY A 67 18.70 7.39 27.54
CA GLY A 67 18.96 8.82 27.66
C GLY A 67 19.53 9.26 29.02
N ASP A 68 19.97 8.33 29.87
CA ASP A 68 20.52 8.59 31.21
C ASP A 68 22.02 8.25 31.33
N THR A 69 22.72 8.08 30.22
CA THR A 69 24.15 7.71 30.15
C THR A 69 24.50 6.29 30.64
N SER A 70 23.49 5.44 30.88
CA SER A 70 23.70 4.03 31.22
C SER A 70 24.26 3.18 30.07
N GLY A 71 24.21 3.70 28.83
CA GLY A 71 24.69 3.03 27.63
C GLY A 71 23.55 2.47 26.79
N THR A 72 23.90 1.59 25.84
CA THR A 72 22.94 0.98 24.90
C THR A 72 22.64 -0.46 25.30
N LEU A 73 21.35 -0.82 25.34
CA LEU A 73 20.89 -2.19 25.53
C LEU A 73 20.44 -2.78 24.19
N ILE A 74 21.03 -3.91 23.79
CA ILE A 74 20.59 -4.68 22.62
C ILE A 74 19.80 -5.89 23.08
N SER A 75 18.59 -6.07 22.56
CA SER A 75 17.70 -7.18 22.93
C SER A 75 16.90 -7.68 21.72
N ARG A 76 16.44 -8.94 21.80
CA ARG A 76 15.49 -9.54 20.86
C ARG A 76 14.06 -9.59 21.43
N GLU A 77 13.90 -9.17 22.68
CA GLU A 77 12.62 -9.10 23.36
C GLU A 77 11.92 -7.79 23.01
N ARG A 78 10.60 -7.86 22.78
CA ARG A 78 9.78 -6.66 22.56
C ARG A 78 9.56 -5.86 23.85
N SER A 79 9.90 -6.43 25.00
CA SER A 79 9.73 -5.80 26.30
C SER A 79 11.04 -5.89 27.09
N VAL A 80 11.54 -4.75 27.52
CA VAL A 80 12.73 -4.62 28.38
C VAL A 80 12.41 -3.79 29.61
N THR A 81 13.23 -3.87 30.64
CA THR A 81 13.09 -3.06 31.85
C THR A 81 14.33 -2.21 32.09
N HIS A 82 14.13 -0.95 32.49
CA HIS A 82 15.21 -0.06 32.90
C HIS A 82 14.85 0.69 34.18
N THR A 83 15.88 1.03 34.98
CA THR A 83 15.71 1.74 36.25
C THR A 83 16.53 3.03 36.22
N TYR A 84 15.85 4.18 36.22
CA TYR A 84 16.51 5.48 36.32
C TYR A 84 16.97 5.74 37.76
N LEU A 85 18.29 5.87 37.93
CA LEU A 85 18.92 6.11 39.23
C LEU A 85 18.99 7.59 39.61
N SER A 86 18.90 8.49 38.64
CA SER A 86 18.93 9.94 38.83
C SER A 86 17.58 10.55 38.53
N VAL A 87 17.21 11.61 39.25
CA VAL A 87 16.02 12.41 38.91
C VAL A 87 16.31 13.29 37.69
N GLY A 88 15.35 13.42 36.78
CA GLY A 88 15.51 14.22 35.58
C GLY A 88 14.49 13.91 34.50
N THR A 89 14.58 14.64 33.39
CA THR A 89 13.83 14.35 32.17
C THR A 89 14.70 13.51 31.24
N PHE A 90 14.25 12.29 30.95
CA PHE A 90 14.94 11.37 30.04
C PHE A 90 14.16 11.23 28.75
N LYS A 91 14.87 11.03 27.64
CA LYS A 91 14.29 10.83 26.30
C LYS A 91 14.77 9.48 25.77
N PRO A 92 14.08 8.38 26.12
CA PRO A 92 14.44 7.07 25.62
C PRO A 92 14.25 7.00 24.11
N GLN A 93 15.19 6.36 23.42
CA GLN A 93 15.17 6.12 21.98
C GLN A 93 15.34 4.63 21.72
N VAL A 94 14.70 4.15 20.66
CA VAL A 94 14.87 2.78 20.20
C VAL A 94 15.02 2.74 18.69
N VAL A 95 15.96 1.91 18.24
CA VAL A 95 16.13 1.57 16.83
C VAL A 95 15.77 0.11 16.67
N LEU A 96 14.84 -0.18 15.75
CA LEU A 96 14.46 -1.52 15.35
C LEU A 96 15.24 -1.90 14.10
N MET A 97 15.91 -3.04 14.12
CA MET A 97 16.54 -3.64 12.95
C MET A 97 15.87 -4.97 12.64
N ALA A 98 15.51 -5.20 11.38
CA ALA A 98 14.90 -6.43 10.92
C ALA A 98 15.70 -6.98 9.73
N SER A 99 16.14 -8.23 9.81
CA SER A 99 16.69 -8.96 8.67
C SER A 99 15.60 -9.86 8.10
N ILE A 100 15.18 -9.56 6.88
CA ILE A 100 14.08 -10.26 6.23
C ILE A 100 14.68 -11.33 5.32
N PRO A 101 14.41 -12.62 5.56
CA PRO A 101 14.87 -13.67 4.66
C PRO A 101 14.23 -13.45 3.29
N ASN A 102 15.04 -13.51 2.23
CA ASN A 102 14.56 -13.37 0.87
C ASN A 102 13.68 -14.56 0.50
N THR A 103 12.37 -14.35 0.42
CA THR A 103 11.42 -15.34 -0.09
C THR A 103 11.31 -15.31 -1.60
N CYS A 104 12.41 -15.01 -2.33
CA CYS A 104 12.45 -15.31 -3.76
C CYS A 104 12.34 -16.82 -3.95
N SER A 105 11.12 -17.36 -3.90
CA SER A 105 10.76 -18.49 -4.71
C SER A 105 10.99 -18.03 -6.13
N ASP A 106 12.00 -18.62 -6.76
CA ASP A 106 12.09 -18.69 -8.22
C ASP A 106 10.66 -18.98 -8.73
N PRO A 107 10.09 -18.19 -9.66
CA PRO A 107 8.77 -18.50 -10.19
C PRO A 107 8.82 -19.94 -10.67
N ALA A 108 8.06 -20.82 -10.01
CA ALA A 108 7.95 -22.20 -10.42
C ALA A 108 7.57 -22.19 -11.90
N VAL A 109 8.50 -22.62 -12.75
CA VAL A 109 8.27 -22.76 -14.18
C VAL A 109 7.13 -23.75 -14.31
N VAL A 110 5.91 -23.25 -14.47
CA VAL A 110 4.79 -24.08 -14.87
C VAL A 110 5.16 -24.58 -16.26
N PRO A 111 5.37 -25.89 -16.49
CA PRO A 111 5.57 -26.37 -17.84
C PRO A 111 4.29 -26.04 -18.61
N ILE A 112 4.42 -25.14 -19.58
CA ILE A 112 3.40 -24.92 -20.60
C ILE A 112 3.25 -26.23 -21.36
N ASP A 113 2.19 -26.97 -21.03
CA ASP A 113 1.81 -28.16 -21.77
C ASP A 113 1.41 -27.69 -23.18
N ALA A 114 2.31 -27.94 -24.14
CA ALA A 114 2.16 -27.57 -25.53
C ALA A 114 1.16 -28.54 -26.21
N SER A 115 -0.12 -28.44 -25.84
CA SER A 115 -1.19 -29.18 -26.50
C SER A 115 -2.51 -28.41 -26.49
N ALA A 116 -2.52 -27.28 -27.20
CA ALA A 116 -3.76 -26.68 -27.69
C ALA A 116 -3.48 -26.03 -29.04
N ALA A 117 -3.74 -26.79 -30.11
CA ALA A 117 -3.69 -26.28 -31.47
C ALA A 117 -4.67 -25.11 -31.64
N PRO A 118 -4.32 -24.04 -32.37
CA PRO A 118 -5.21 -22.91 -32.57
C PRO A 118 -6.36 -23.30 -33.52
N ALA A 119 -7.59 -23.32 -33.02
CA ALA A 119 -8.77 -23.42 -33.87
C ALA A 119 -9.05 -22.05 -34.50
N VAL A 120 -8.73 -21.90 -35.79
CA VAL A 120 -9.08 -20.72 -36.59
C VAL A 120 -10.57 -20.79 -36.92
N VAL A 121 -11.37 -19.89 -36.33
CA VAL A 121 -12.78 -19.72 -36.69
C VAL A 121 -12.90 -18.45 -37.54
N VAL A 122 -12.99 -18.63 -38.86
CA VAL A 122 -13.34 -17.56 -39.81
C VAL A 122 -14.86 -17.38 -39.78
N THR A 123 -15.33 -16.25 -39.26
CA THR A 123 -16.73 -15.83 -39.41
C THR A 123 -16.78 -14.66 -40.39
N ALA A 124 -17.26 -14.94 -41.62
CA ALA A 124 -17.57 -13.92 -42.61
C ALA A 124 -18.78 -13.12 -42.13
N SER A 125 -18.62 -11.80 -41.99
CA SER A 125 -19.71 -10.90 -41.58
C SER A 125 -20.41 -10.32 -42.80
N THR A 126 -21.64 -10.76 -43.04
CA THR A 126 -22.57 -10.23 -44.05
C THR A 126 -23.06 -8.82 -43.66
N PRO A 127 -23.01 -7.78 -44.52
CA PRO A 127 -23.57 -6.47 -44.19
C PRO A 127 -25.04 -6.34 -44.62
N ALA A 128 -25.94 -6.07 -43.68
CA ALA A 128 -27.26 -5.45 -43.86
C ALA A 128 -27.71 -4.91 -42.50
N ALA A 129 -28.29 -3.72 -42.28
CA ALA A 129 -28.67 -2.58 -43.09
C ALA A 129 -28.79 -1.38 -42.11
N VAL A 130 -28.72 -0.13 -42.58
CA VAL A 130 -28.99 1.05 -41.75
C VAL A 130 -30.39 1.58 -42.08
N PRO A 131 -31.29 1.79 -41.09
CA PRO A 131 -32.54 2.52 -41.28
C PRO A 131 -32.31 4.03 -41.16
N ALA A 132 -32.80 4.82 -42.10
CA ALA A 132 -32.93 6.28 -41.99
C ALA A 132 -34.36 6.67 -42.34
N ALA A 133 -35.07 7.28 -41.39
CA ALA A 133 -36.38 7.89 -41.62
C ALA A 133 -36.54 9.15 -40.78
N LEU A 134 -36.72 10.29 -41.46
CA LEU A 134 -37.76 11.33 -41.34
C LEU A 134 -37.18 12.59 -42.02
N ALA A 135 -37.64 13.04 -43.19
CA ALA A 135 -38.96 13.55 -43.58
C ALA A 135 -38.81 15.06 -43.89
N GLU A 136 -38.84 15.43 -45.17
CA GLU A 136 -39.38 16.71 -45.63
C GLU A 136 -40.31 16.42 -46.80
N GLY A 137 -41.56 16.87 -46.66
CA GLY A 137 -42.56 16.83 -47.71
C GLY A 137 -42.47 18.05 -48.62
N GLY A 138 -43.05 17.94 -49.80
CA GLY A 138 -43.23 19.09 -50.69
C GLY A 138 -43.40 18.68 -52.14
N ASP A 139 -44.60 18.91 -52.64
CA ASP A 139 -45.19 18.45 -53.90
C ASP A 139 -44.58 19.09 -55.16
N ALA A 140 -44.90 18.48 -56.31
CA ALA A 140 -44.40 18.75 -57.66
C ALA A 140 -44.56 20.21 -58.17
N VAL A 141 -43.82 20.57 -59.23
CA VAL A 141 -44.31 20.98 -60.57
C VAL A 141 -43.11 21.38 -61.45
N ALA A 142 -43.21 21.05 -62.74
CA ALA A 142 -42.27 21.32 -63.82
C ALA A 142 -42.16 22.82 -64.21
N LEU A 143 -41.33 23.08 -65.23
CA LEU A 143 -41.31 24.20 -66.19
C LEU A 143 -40.23 25.31 -66.02
N ASP A 144 -39.28 25.23 -66.96
CA ASP A 144 -38.88 26.27 -67.93
C ASP A 144 -37.59 27.10 -67.76
N ILE A 145 -36.91 27.20 -68.90
CA ILE A 145 -35.75 27.99 -69.36
C ILE A 145 -36.17 29.49 -69.42
N PRO A 146 -35.30 30.53 -69.24
CA PRO A 146 -34.13 30.77 -70.10
C PRO A 146 -32.87 31.43 -69.50
N ALA A 147 -31.83 31.38 -70.34
CA ALA A 147 -30.58 32.14 -70.28
C ALA A 147 -30.77 33.66 -70.25
N SER A 148 -29.82 34.39 -69.64
CA SER A 148 -28.98 35.39 -70.33
C SER A 148 -28.06 36.13 -69.36
N ASP A 149 -26.77 36.06 -69.68
CA ASP A 149 -25.77 37.14 -69.74
C ASP A 149 -25.88 38.39 -68.85
N ALA A 150 -24.81 38.63 -68.08
CA ALA A 150 -24.21 39.95 -67.86
C ALA A 150 -22.72 39.77 -67.50
#